data_AF-A0A0D3VCF7-F1
#
_entry.id   AF-A0A0D3VCF7-F1
#
_cell.length_a   1.000
_cell.length_b   1.000
_cell.length_c   1.000
_cell.angle_alpha   90.00
_cell.angle_beta   90.00
_cell.angle_gamma   90.00
#
_symmetry.space_group_name_H-M   'P 1'
#
loop_
_entity.id
_entity.type
_entity.pdbx_description
1 polymer ?
#
loop_
_entity_poly.entity_id
_entity_poly.type
_entity_poly.pdbx_seq_one_letter_code
_entity_poly.pdbx_strand_id
1 'polypeptide(L)' 'MSPEPFETVAHQSEAISQALLRAGCSLNNAFMTLSLLALVVIPEIRLSDKGLVTISADGIHIVSLFVQEVENV' A
#
# COMPACT_ATOMS: atom_id res chain seq x y z
N MET A 1 2.61 7.86 15.74
CA MET A 1 2.45 9.10 16.54
C MET A 1 3.81 9.61 16.91
N SER A 2 4.06 10.91 16.74
CA SER A 2 5.32 11.56 17.08
C SER A 2 5.16 12.38 18.35
N PRO A 3 6.17 12.46 19.22
CA PRO A 3 6.20 13.39 20.35
C PRO A 3 6.52 14.85 19.93
N GLU A 4 6.85 15.10 18.66
CA GLU A 4 7.21 16.43 18.16
C GLU A 4 6.00 17.37 18.01
N PRO A 5 6.21 18.70 17.99
CA PRO A 5 5.16 19.68 17.68
C PRO A 5 4.49 19.42 16.33
N PHE A 6 3.21 19.80 16.20
CA PHE A 6 2.42 19.48 15.02
C PHE A 6 2.99 20.12 13.74
N GLU A 7 3.57 21.32 13.85
CA GLU A 7 4.17 22.05 12.74
C GLU A 7 5.35 21.29 12.15
N THR A 8 6.20 20.72 13.02
CA THR A 8 7.36 19.92 12.62
C THR A 8 6.90 18.67 11.87
N VAL A 9 5.93 17.94 12.42
CA VAL A 9 5.41 16.71 11.81
C VAL A 9 4.71 17.01 10.48
N ALA A 10 3.95 18.10 10.40
CA ALA A 10 3.30 18.53 9.17
C ALA A 10 4.32 18.84 8.06
N HIS A 11 5.40 19.57 8.39
CA HIS A 11 6.46 19.86 7.43
C HIS A 11 7.21 18.60 6.97
N GLN A 12 7.48 17.66 7.88
CA GLN A 12 8.09 16.36 7.53
C GLN A 12 7.18 15.54 6.60
N SER A 13 5.87 15.49 6.89
CA SER A 13 4.88 14.79 6.06
C SER A 13 4.81 15.39 4.64
N GLU A 14 4.80 16.72 4.53
CA GLU A 14 4.82 17.41 3.24
C GLU A 14 6.11 17.11 2.45
N ALA A 15 7.26 17.07 3.12
CA ALA A 15 8.54 16.75 2.48
C ALA A 15 8.54 15.35 1.81
N ILE A 16 7.85 14.37 2.40
CA ILE A 16 7.67 13.03 1.83
C ILE A 16 6.82 13.10 0.56
N SER A 17 5.68 13.80 0.60
CA SER A 17 4.82 13.99 -0.57
C SER A 17 5.58 14.64 -1.74
N GLN A 18 6.37 15.68 -1.46
CA GLN A 18 7.20 16.34 -2.48
C GLN A 18 8.31 15.43 -3.02
N ALA A 19 8.90 14.56 -2.19
CA ALA A 19 9.89 13.60 -2.64
C ALA A 19 9.28 12.57 -3.62
N LEU A 20 8.06 12.09 -3.35
CA LEU A 20 7.33 11.18 -4.24
C LEU A 20 7.01 11.84 -5.58
N LEU A 21 6.59 13.11 -5.57
CA LEU A 21 6.37 13.89 -6.80
C LEU A 21 7.66 14.02 -7.62
N ARG A 22 8.79 14.36 -6.97
CA ARG A 22 10.10 14.46 -7.65
C ARG A 22 10.60 13.11 -8.20
N ALA A 23 10.21 12.00 -7.59
CA ALA A 23 10.48 10.66 -8.09
C ALA A 23 9.58 10.26 -9.28
N GLY A 24 8.64 11.11 -9.70
CA GLY A 24 7.74 10.87 -10.83
C GLY A 24 6.43 10.18 -10.44
N CYS A 25 6.10 10.05 -9.16
CA CYS A 25 4.82 9.50 -8.74
C CYS A 25 3.70 10.51 -9.01
N SER A 26 2.80 10.20 -9.94
CA SER A 26 1.67 11.06 -10.32
C SER A 26 0.39 10.78 -9.52
N LEU A 27 0.43 9.86 -8.54
CA LEU A 27 -0.72 9.52 -7.72
C LEU A 27 -1.05 10.68 -6.77
N ASN A 28 -2.33 11.05 -6.73
CA ASN A 28 -2.82 12.02 -5.76
C ASN A 28 -2.64 11.49 -4.34
N ASN A 29 -2.02 12.27 -3.45
CA ASN A 29 -1.75 11.88 -2.07
C ASN A 29 -1.06 10.50 -1.95
N ALA A 30 -0.07 10.25 -2.80
CA ALA A 30 0.64 8.97 -2.91
C ALA A 30 1.08 8.40 -1.54
N PHE A 31 1.59 9.22 -0.63
CA PHE A 31 1.98 8.78 0.71
C PHE A 31 0.83 8.16 1.51
N MET A 32 -0.36 8.79 1.46
CA MET A 32 -1.56 8.26 2.11
C MET A 32 -2.02 6.95 1.46
N THR A 33 -2.05 6.89 0.12
CA THR A 33 -2.43 5.68 -0.61
C THR A 33 -1.52 4.50 -0.25
N LEU A 34 -0.20 4.72 -0.27
CA LEU A 34 0.79 3.69 0.07
C LEU A 34 0.65 3.23 1.54
N SER A 35 0.34 4.15 2.45
CA SER A 35 0.11 3.83 3.87
C SER A 35 -1.10 2.91 4.08
N LEU A 36 -2.09 2.94 3.17
CA LEU A 36 -3.31 2.15 3.25
C LEU A 36 -3.24 0.81 2.50
N LEU A 37 -2.16 0.53 1.75
CA LEU A 37 -1.99 -0.75 1.05
C LEU A 37 -2.02 -1.96 2.01
N ALA A 38 -1.59 -1.74 3.26
CA ALA A 38 -1.54 -2.76 4.32
C ALA A 38 -2.85 -2.93 5.11
N LEU A 39 -3.97 -2.35 4.66
CA LEU A 39 -5.25 -2.40 5.36
C LEU A 39 -6.01 -3.72 5.03
N VAL A 40 -5.61 -4.82 5.67
CA VAL A 40 -6.07 -6.21 5.40
C VAL A 40 -7.50 -6.52 5.92
N VAL A 41 -8.45 -5.60 5.72
CA VAL A 41 -9.85 -5.77 6.17
C VAL A 41 -10.89 -5.45 5.10
N ILE A 42 -10.44 -5.02 3.92
CA ILE A 42 -11.30 -4.71 2.77
C ILE A 42 -11.38 -5.95 1.89
N PRO A 43 -12.56 -6.37 1.40
CA PRO A 43 -12.72 -7.59 0.59
C PRO A 43 -12.16 -7.44 -0.83
N GLU A 44 -10.87 -7.17 -0.92
CA GLU A 44 -10.08 -6.91 -2.13
C GLU A 44 -8.66 -7.48 -1.93
N ILE A 45 -7.86 -7.44 -2.99
CA ILE A 45 -6.43 -7.74 -2.90
C ILE A 45 -5.70 -6.63 -2.10
N ARG A 46 -4.91 -7.04 -1.11
CA ARG A 46 -4.12 -6.15 -0.25
C ARG A 46 -2.72 -6.70 -0.03
N LEU A 47 -1.80 -5.82 0.39
CA LEU A 47 -0.45 -6.21 0.79
C LEU A 47 -0.44 -6.51 2.29
N SER A 48 0.25 -7.57 2.70
CA SER A 48 0.44 -7.92 4.12
C SER A 48 1.92 -8.14 4.42
N ASP A 49 2.25 -8.35 5.69
CA ASP A 49 3.58 -8.79 6.14
C ASP A 49 3.97 -10.18 5.59
N LYS A 50 3.00 -10.95 5.06
CA LYS A 50 3.20 -12.28 4.46
C LYS A 50 3.14 -12.30 2.93
N GLY A 51 3.05 -11.14 2.31
CA GLY A 51 2.91 -10.98 0.85
C GLY A 51 1.52 -10.53 0.42
N LEU A 52 1.18 -10.77 -0.85
CA LEU A 52 -0.13 -10.44 -1.42
C LEU A 52 -1.19 -11.38 -0.88
N VAL A 53 -2.30 -10.82 -0.41
CA VAL A 53 -3.44 -11.58 0.12
C VAL A 53 -4.74 -11.12 -0.53
N THR A 54 -5.66 -12.06 -0.73
CA THR A 54 -7.05 -11.77 -1.06
C THR A 54 -7.90 -12.02 0.18
N ILE A 55 -8.84 -11.10 0.43
CA ILE A 55 -9.75 -11.17 1.57
C ILE A 55 -11.16 -11.34 1.03
N SER A 56 -11.87 -12.34 1.52
CA SER A 56 -13.23 -12.66 1.13
C SER A 56 -14.03 -13.18 2.33
N ALA A 57 -15.32 -13.46 2.14
CA ALA A 57 -16.20 -13.92 3.22
C ALA A 57 -15.77 -15.26 3.83
N ASP A 58 -15.05 -16.09 3.07
CA ASP A 58 -14.52 -17.39 3.47
C ASP A 58 -13.13 -17.32 4.13
N GLY A 59 -12.46 -16.17 4.13
CA GLY A 59 -11.20 -15.97 4.84
C GLY A 59 -10.15 -15.13 4.09
N ILE A 60 -8.89 -15.29 4.50
CA ILE A 60 -7.73 -14.64 3.90
C ILE A 60 -6.88 -15.70 3.22
N HIS A 61 -6.58 -15.50 1.94
CA HIS A 61 -5.78 -16.43 1.13
C HIS A 61 -4.55 -15.73 0.55
N ILE A 62 -3.40 -16.41 0.56
CA ILE A 62 -2.17 -15.89 -0.05
C ILE A 62 -2.25 -16.03 -1.57
N VAL A 63 -1.90 -14.96 -2.28
CA VAL A 63 -1.90 -14.92 -3.75
C VAL A 63 -0.49 -15.24 -4.27
N SER A 64 -0.40 -16.13 -5.24
CA SER A 64 0.85 -16.41 -5.96
C SER A 64 1.33 -15.17 -6.72
N LEU A 65 2.62 -14.85 -6.60
CA LEU A 65 3.25 -13.76 -7.36
C LEU A 65 3.62 -14.17 -8.79
N PHE A 66 3.66 -15.47 -9.05
CA PHE A 66 3.97 -16.02 -10.36
C PHE A 66 2.67 -16.34 -11.11
N VAL A 67 2.61 -15.87 -12.35
CA VAL A 67 1.57 -16.28 -13.30
C VAL A 67 1.85 -17.73 -13.66
N GLN A 68 0.87 -18.60 -13.46
CA GLN A 68 0.96 -19.96 -13.99
C GLN A 68 0.67 -19.90 -15.49
N GLU A 69 1.61 -20.35 -16.31
CA GLU A 69 1.35 -20.53 -17.73
C GLU A 69 0.25 -21.59 -17.87
N VAL A 70 -0.91 -21.17 -18.37
CA VAL A 70 -1.95 -22.10 -18.78
C VAL A 70 -1.51 -22.63 -20.14
N GLU A 71 -0.95 -23.84 -20.16
CA GLU A 71 -0.76 -24.58 -21.40
C GLU A 71 -2.15 -24.83 -22.01
N ASN A 72 -2.54 -23.93 -22.93
CA ASN A 72 -3.68 -24.17 -23.81
C ASN A 72 -3.25 -25.24 -24.82
N VAL A 73 -3.56 -26.50 -24.51
CA VAL A 73 -3.56 -27.61 -25.47
C VAL A 73 -4.81 -27.51 -26.34
#